data_AF-A0AA36MRF2-F1
#
_entry.id   AF-A0AA36MRF2-F1
#
_cell.length_a   1.000
_cell.length_b   1.000
_cell.length_c   1.000
_cell.angle_alpha   90.00
_cell.angle_beta   90.00
_cell.angle_gamma   90.00
#
_symmetry.space_group_name_H-M   'P 1'
#
loop_
_entity.id
_entity.type
_entity.pdbx_description
1 polymer ?
#
loop_
_entity_poly.entity_id
_entity_poly.type
_entity_poly.pdbx_seq_one_letter_code
_entity_poly.pdbx_strand_id
1 'polypeptide(L)'
;MWPRSMPRRTPEMDRVAQFLQECGLSQYTEVMRRAGFDDMETLQEIEDSHLKALGVLPGHMIKIKKRLRGYTGQGPTPTPAPATARAPAPRAATSACPSAARSRPLGLTRTKGSSKPTLPIAQVAPKAGTPPGCMAGDTIDAVQRSWRLVEPKVGPVATTFYRNFFSLAPESKVLFPMAVRNRWRDWSSLEDEVEDDFENSSALVVLWSKVVYAVGGAVAGLRNPGKLVRELHALGMRHVAYGATEELYAKAGKALLMALGAHLGPHFTPEVESAWVNVYDFISSSAICGLQIARQQEDAVKTLLESMHVADPSKTLLVSRPRAMDADAVKVTACIPSKISQVPSSSTISTVQQSWAIVKELGTAQIGEAMYKHLFVIEPRAKELFPLSVRRRYSDPGEKETDDLQISSGMRNLFGTVVEAVGLAVAGLKDVSTLVSELNALGMRHINYNMREELFASGGEALLLTLRDGLGEKLTEEVKLAWASIYDFFSACIISGLRFAHEKQLLLNQLQKRSSESTESTRCSESSPGNSASAQSPEV
;
A
#
# COMPACT_ATOMS: atom_id res chain seq x y z
N MET A 1 56.03 -32.10 27.22
CA MET A 1 55.73 -33.51 26.88
C MET A 1 54.31 -33.79 27.40
N TRP A 2 53.35 -33.96 26.47
CA TRP A 2 51.94 -34.40 26.66
C TRP A 2 50.96 -33.57 27.55
N PRO A 3 49.64 -33.57 27.29
CA PRO A 3 48.97 -33.30 26.01
C PRO A 3 47.87 -32.21 26.09
N ARG A 4 47.53 -31.68 24.90
CA ARG A 4 46.22 -31.10 24.60
C ARG A 4 45.15 -32.19 24.63
N SER A 5 44.33 -32.22 25.67
CA SER A 5 43.08 -32.98 25.68
C SER A 5 42.01 -32.17 24.95
N MET A 6 41.84 -32.41 23.65
CA MET A 6 40.59 -32.00 22.99
C MET A 6 39.43 -32.81 23.59
N PRO A 7 38.26 -32.19 23.86
CA PRO A 7 37.09 -32.93 24.29
C PRO A 7 36.73 -33.96 23.22
N ARG A 8 36.51 -35.20 23.64
CA ARG A 8 36.06 -36.29 22.75
C ARG A 8 34.72 -35.89 22.13
N ARG A 9 34.64 -35.94 20.80
CA ARG A 9 33.36 -35.81 20.05
C ARG A 9 32.44 -36.94 20.48
N THR A 10 31.30 -36.63 21.08
CA THR A 10 30.25 -37.62 21.36
C THR A 10 29.31 -37.75 20.14
N PRO A 11 28.62 -38.89 19.95
CA PRO A 11 27.75 -39.13 18.80
C PRO A 11 26.52 -38.20 18.71
N GLU A 12 26.14 -37.54 19.80
CA GLU A 12 25.07 -36.53 19.81
C GLU A 12 25.55 -35.16 19.32
N MET A 13 26.85 -34.85 19.45
CA MET A 13 27.44 -33.56 19.03
C MET A 13 27.39 -33.36 17.51
N ASP A 14 27.29 -34.43 16.74
CA ASP A 14 27.11 -34.34 15.29
C ASP A 14 25.66 -33.99 14.90
N ARG A 15 24.67 -34.16 15.78
CA ARG A 15 23.24 -33.96 15.43
C ARG A 15 22.84 -32.50 15.34
N VAL A 16 23.25 -31.65 16.29
CA VAL A 16 22.98 -30.20 16.23
C VAL A 16 23.73 -29.56 15.06
N ALA A 17 24.99 -29.95 14.87
CA ALA A 17 25.80 -29.49 13.74
C ALA A 17 25.18 -29.88 12.39
N GLN A 18 24.71 -31.14 12.26
CA GLN A 18 24.04 -31.64 11.07
C GLN A 18 22.68 -30.96 10.86
N PHE A 19 21.89 -30.77 11.91
CA PHE A 19 20.60 -30.06 11.86
C PHE A 19 20.78 -28.61 11.37
N LEU A 20 21.76 -27.89 11.91
CA LEU A 20 22.08 -26.53 11.48
C LEU A 20 22.62 -26.52 10.05
N GLN A 21 23.40 -27.53 9.65
CA GLN A 21 23.88 -27.68 8.28
C GLN A 21 22.74 -27.94 7.28
N GLU A 22 21.77 -28.80 7.61
CA GLU A 22 20.56 -29.02 6.81
C GLU A 22 19.71 -27.74 6.70
N CYS A 23 19.72 -26.91 7.73
CA CYS A 23 19.11 -25.59 7.69
C CYS A 23 19.96 -24.57 6.89
N GLY A 24 21.16 -24.90 6.43
CA GLY A 24 22.09 -23.96 5.80
C GLY A 24 22.59 -22.87 6.77
N LEU A 25 22.74 -23.22 8.05
CA LEU A 25 23.04 -22.34 9.18
C LEU A 25 24.21 -22.85 10.03
N SER A 26 25.13 -23.61 9.43
CA SER A 26 26.30 -24.20 10.09
C SER A 26 27.23 -23.16 10.75
N GLN A 27 27.14 -21.89 10.36
CA GLN A 27 27.85 -20.77 10.99
C GLN A 27 27.48 -20.56 12.48
N TYR A 28 26.31 -21.01 12.92
CA TYR A 28 25.87 -20.87 14.31
C TYR A 28 26.26 -22.06 15.19
N THR A 29 26.77 -23.16 14.62
CA THR A 29 27.08 -24.39 15.34
C THR A 29 28.02 -24.16 16.53
N GLU A 30 29.12 -23.43 16.31
CA GLU A 30 30.11 -23.18 17.38
C GLU A 30 29.59 -22.18 18.43
N VAL A 31 28.72 -21.25 18.03
CA VAL A 31 28.11 -20.25 18.93
C VAL A 31 27.06 -20.90 19.82
N MET A 32 26.19 -21.75 19.26
CA MET A 32 25.21 -22.53 20.02
C MET A 32 25.90 -23.52 20.97
N ARG A 33 26.98 -24.15 20.51
CA ARG A 33 27.79 -25.05 21.35
C ARG A 33 28.39 -24.34 22.57
N ARG A 34 28.97 -23.15 22.38
CA ARG A 34 29.55 -22.38 23.50
C ARG A 34 28.51 -21.89 24.50
N ALA A 35 27.27 -21.79 24.07
CA ALA A 35 26.14 -21.37 24.89
C ALA A 35 25.40 -22.50 25.59
N GLY A 36 25.83 -23.76 25.40
CA GLY A 36 25.22 -24.93 26.02
C GLY A 36 23.98 -25.48 25.30
N PHE A 37 23.79 -25.13 24.02
CA PHE A 37 22.79 -25.75 23.13
C PHE A 37 23.49 -26.78 22.22
N ASP A 38 24.15 -27.77 22.82
CA ASP A 38 24.98 -28.78 22.15
C ASP A 38 24.29 -30.12 21.89
N ASP A 39 23.02 -30.25 22.29
CA ASP A 39 22.15 -31.38 22.00
C ASP A 39 20.77 -30.93 21.45
N MET A 40 20.01 -31.86 20.86
CA MET A 40 18.72 -31.52 20.24
C MET A 40 17.58 -31.32 21.24
N GLU A 41 17.70 -31.77 22.49
CA GLU A 41 16.70 -31.57 23.54
C GLU A 41 16.77 -30.13 24.03
N THR A 42 17.97 -29.66 24.40
CA THR A 42 18.20 -28.26 24.77
C THR A 42 17.93 -27.30 23.62
N LEU A 43 18.27 -27.67 22.38
CA LEU A 43 17.97 -26.86 21.20
C LEU A 43 16.46 -26.77 20.90
N GLN A 44 15.65 -27.76 21.24
CA GLN A 44 14.19 -27.70 21.08
C GLN A 44 13.53 -26.72 22.06
N GLU A 45 14.12 -26.53 23.24
CA GLU A 45 13.66 -25.58 24.26
C GLU A 45 14.18 -24.15 24.03
N ILE A 46 14.88 -23.89 22.91
CA ILE A 46 15.47 -22.59 22.64
C ILE A 46 14.41 -21.51 22.34
N GLU A 47 14.37 -20.49 23.19
CA GLU A 47 13.51 -19.32 23.02
C GLU A 47 14.12 -18.25 22.10
N ASP A 48 13.29 -17.31 21.64
CA ASP A 48 13.75 -16.19 20.79
C ASP A 48 14.68 -15.23 21.52
N SER A 49 14.50 -15.10 22.85
CA SER A 49 15.38 -14.36 23.75
C SER A 49 16.81 -14.95 23.72
N HIS A 50 16.93 -16.28 23.78
CA HIS A 50 18.20 -16.99 23.73
C HIS A 50 18.88 -16.85 22.37
N LEU A 51 18.14 -17.10 21.28
CA LEU A 51 18.68 -16.96 19.92
C LEU A 51 19.15 -15.52 19.63
N LYS A 52 18.41 -14.52 20.10
CA LYS A 52 18.78 -13.10 19.98
C LYS A 52 20.02 -12.76 20.80
N ALA A 53 20.15 -13.30 22.02
CA ALA A 53 21.34 -13.15 22.85
C ALA A 53 22.59 -13.81 22.21
N LEU A 54 22.39 -14.88 21.43
CA LEU A 54 23.43 -15.54 20.64
C LEU A 54 23.75 -14.84 19.32
N GLY A 55 23.11 -13.70 19.03
CA GLY A 55 23.33 -12.95 17.79
C GLY A 55 22.80 -13.66 16.54
N VAL A 56 21.85 -14.58 16.70
CA VAL A 56 21.17 -15.23 15.58
C VAL A 56 20.23 -14.20 14.93
N LEU A 57 20.36 -14.01 13.62
CA LEU A 57 19.55 -13.03 12.89
C LEU A 57 18.08 -13.47 12.84
N PRO A 58 17.10 -12.55 12.85
CA PRO A 58 15.68 -12.89 12.92
C PRO A 58 15.23 -13.90 11.86
N GLY A 59 15.71 -13.78 10.62
CA GLY A 59 15.42 -14.76 9.55
C GLY A 59 16.00 -16.16 9.81
N HIS A 60 17.18 -16.23 10.42
CA HIS A 60 17.82 -17.49 10.80
C HIS A 60 17.13 -18.11 12.02
N MET A 61 16.67 -17.29 12.97
CA MET A 61 15.83 -17.73 14.09
C MET A 61 14.55 -18.39 13.59
N ILE A 62 13.88 -17.76 12.62
CA ILE A 62 12.68 -18.30 11.98
C ILE A 62 12.99 -19.64 11.29
N LYS A 63 14.12 -19.76 10.60
CA LYS A 63 14.52 -21.00 9.91
C LYS A 63 14.84 -22.13 10.90
N ILE A 64 15.58 -21.85 11.97
CA ILE A 64 15.86 -22.77 13.07
C ILE A 64 14.56 -23.22 13.73
N LYS A 65 13.70 -22.28 14.15
CA LYS A 65 12.40 -22.59 14.79
C LYS A 65 11.45 -23.34 13.86
N LYS A 66 11.37 -22.97 12.58
CA LYS A 66 10.52 -23.67 11.60
C LYS A 66 10.97 -25.11 11.42
N ARG A 67 12.28 -25.36 11.39
CA ARG A 67 12.82 -26.72 11.27
C ARG A 67 12.68 -27.50 12.58
N LEU A 68 12.85 -26.85 13.74
CA LEU A 68 12.63 -27.47 15.07
C LEU A 68 11.17 -27.89 15.25
N ARG A 69 10.19 -27.10 14.79
CA ARG A 69 8.76 -27.46 14.81
C ARG A 69 8.42 -28.74 14.04
N GLY A 70 9.28 -29.15 13.09
CA GLY A 70 9.14 -30.39 12.33
C GLY A 70 10.08 -31.52 12.78
N TYR A 71 10.88 -31.30 13.82
CA TYR A 71 11.87 -32.26 14.30
C TYR A 71 11.27 -33.20 15.35
N THR A 72 10.59 -34.25 14.92
CA THR A 72 10.08 -35.31 15.81
C THR A 72 11.09 -36.45 15.92
N GLY A 73 12.20 -36.27 16.65
CA GLY A 73 13.04 -37.33 17.25
C GLY A 73 13.40 -38.63 16.47
N GLN A 74 13.19 -38.72 15.15
CA GLN A 74 13.40 -39.94 14.37
C GLN A 74 14.67 -39.81 13.53
N GLY A 75 15.63 -40.69 13.79
CA GLY A 75 16.84 -40.84 12.99
C GLY A 75 16.56 -41.32 11.56
N PRO A 76 17.59 -41.37 10.69
CA PRO A 76 17.41 -41.59 9.26
C PRO A 76 16.95 -43.03 8.97
N THR A 77 15.76 -43.19 8.40
CA THR A 77 15.31 -44.45 7.81
C THR A 77 15.86 -44.57 6.37
N PRO A 78 16.38 -45.75 5.96
CA PRO A 78 16.97 -45.93 4.65
C PRO A 78 15.91 -46.01 3.55
N THR A 79 16.23 -45.41 2.41
CA THR A 79 15.45 -45.35 1.18
C THR A 79 15.13 -46.74 0.60
N PRO A 80 13.90 -46.99 0.12
CA PRO A 80 13.68 -48.02 -0.90
C PRO A 80 13.46 -47.40 -2.29
N ALA A 81 14.07 -48.05 -3.29
CA ALA A 81 13.97 -47.74 -4.72
C ALA A 81 12.61 -48.16 -5.33
N PRO A 82 12.25 -47.74 -6.57
CA PRO A 82 10.88 -47.71 -7.05
C PRO A 82 10.46 -48.98 -7.81
N ALA A 83 9.17 -49.34 -7.77
CA ALA A 83 8.55 -50.25 -8.74
C ALA A 83 7.05 -49.97 -8.98
N THR A 84 6.79 -49.41 -10.16
CA THR A 84 5.70 -49.74 -11.13
C THR A 84 4.22 -49.89 -10.71
N ALA A 85 3.45 -48.88 -11.15
CA ALA A 85 2.20 -48.93 -11.92
C ALA A 85 1.18 -50.09 -11.73
N ARG A 86 -0.08 -49.72 -11.39
CA ARG A 86 -1.28 -49.96 -12.22
C ARG A 86 -2.52 -49.25 -11.64
N ALA A 87 -3.35 -48.69 -12.52
CA ALA A 87 -4.64 -48.03 -12.28
C ALA A 87 -5.77 -48.84 -12.99
N PRO A 88 -7.04 -48.40 -13.06
CA PRO A 88 -7.97 -47.84 -12.06
C PRO A 88 -9.41 -48.45 -12.17
N ALA A 89 -10.37 -47.83 -11.45
CA ALA A 89 -11.75 -47.44 -11.91
C ALA A 89 -12.91 -47.90 -10.98
N PRO A 90 -14.16 -47.40 -11.15
CA PRO A 90 -14.60 -46.10 -10.64
C PRO A 90 -15.97 -46.19 -9.91
N ARG A 91 -16.50 -45.09 -9.33
CA ARG A 91 -17.95 -44.98 -9.14
C ARG A 91 -18.47 -43.55 -9.12
N ALA A 92 -19.62 -43.42 -9.79
CA ALA A 92 -20.28 -42.19 -10.21
C ALA A 92 -21.28 -41.62 -9.18
N ALA A 93 -21.49 -40.31 -9.36
CA ALA A 93 -22.59 -39.43 -9.01
C ALA A 93 -24.01 -40.04 -8.89
N THR A 94 -24.86 -39.48 -8.02
CA THR A 94 -25.94 -38.50 -8.38
C THR A 94 -27.01 -38.31 -7.29
N SER A 95 -27.50 -37.05 -7.20
CA SER A 95 -28.88 -36.61 -6.85
C SER A 95 -29.40 -36.78 -5.40
N ALA A 96 -30.39 -36.06 -4.88
CA ALA A 96 -31.04 -34.75 -5.03
C ALA A 96 -32.09 -34.69 -3.88
N CYS A 97 -32.43 -33.51 -3.35
CA CYS A 97 -33.49 -33.29 -2.33
C CYS A 97 -34.92 -33.32 -2.95
N PRO A 98 -36.04 -32.90 -2.29
CA PRO A 98 -36.40 -32.67 -0.86
C PRO A 98 -37.78 -33.26 -0.46
N SER A 99 -38.27 -33.09 0.79
CA SER A 99 -39.63 -32.57 1.13
C SER A 99 -40.08 -32.80 2.59
N ALA A 100 -40.84 -31.82 3.11
CA ALA A 100 -41.89 -31.84 4.14
C ALA A 100 -41.50 -32.08 5.62
N ALA A 101 -42.16 -31.53 6.66
CA ALA A 101 -43.13 -30.45 6.83
C ALA A 101 -43.34 -30.22 8.35
N ARG A 102 -43.66 -28.96 8.73
CA ARG A 102 -44.46 -28.49 9.89
C ARG A 102 -44.15 -29.01 11.32
N SER A 103 -43.87 -28.06 12.24
CA SER A 103 -44.84 -27.59 13.26
C SER A 103 -44.23 -26.50 14.18
N ARG A 104 -45.03 -25.47 14.45
CA ARG A 104 -44.92 -24.44 15.53
C ARG A 104 -46.14 -24.65 16.46
N PRO A 105 -46.34 -23.89 17.56
CA PRO A 105 -45.42 -23.36 18.58
C PRO A 105 -45.97 -23.58 20.02
N LEU A 106 -45.17 -23.44 21.07
CA LEU A 106 -45.71 -23.09 22.40
C LEU A 106 -44.74 -22.17 23.15
N GLY A 107 -45.28 -21.05 23.63
CA GLY A 107 -44.56 -20.01 24.35
C GLY A 107 -44.50 -20.26 25.85
N LEU A 108 -43.59 -19.53 26.51
CA LEU A 108 -43.56 -19.32 27.95
C LEU A 108 -43.00 -17.93 28.27
N THR A 109 -43.44 -17.43 29.41
CA THR A 109 -43.64 -16.03 29.80
C THR A 109 -42.47 -15.40 30.58
N ARG A 110 -42.28 -14.09 30.37
CA ARG A 110 -42.08 -12.98 31.35
C ARG A 110 -41.02 -13.13 32.47
N THR A 111 -40.08 -12.17 32.57
CA THR A 111 -39.92 -11.25 33.73
C THR A 111 -38.95 -10.09 33.44
N LYS A 112 -39.13 -9.00 34.19
CA LYS A 112 -38.59 -7.64 34.02
C LYS A 112 -37.18 -7.46 34.59
N GLY A 113 -36.43 -6.52 34.01
CA GLY A 113 -35.74 -5.45 34.76
C GLY A 113 -34.22 -5.56 34.92
N SER A 114 -33.45 -4.74 34.19
CA SER A 114 -32.58 -3.74 34.80
C SER A 114 -32.16 -2.70 33.75
N SER A 115 -32.29 -1.43 34.13
CA SER A 115 -31.97 -0.23 33.37
C SER A 115 -30.49 0.12 33.50
N LYS A 116 -29.78 0.29 32.38
CA LYS A 116 -28.54 1.09 32.29
C LYS A 116 -28.86 2.39 31.53
N PRO A 117 -28.35 3.55 31.98
CA PRO A 117 -28.57 4.81 31.28
C PRO A 117 -27.59 4.90 30.11
N THR A 118 -28.08 4.71 28.88
CA THR A 118 -27.34 5.09 27.67
C THR A 118 -27.86 6.45 27.25
N LEU A 119 -27.08 7.50 27.49
CA LEU A 119 -27.32 8.80 26.84
C LEU A 119 -27.09 8.62 25.33
N PRO A 120 -27.92 9.24 24.46
CA PRO A 120 -27.78 9.07 23.03
C PRO A 120 -26.53 9.81 22.54
N ILE A 121 -25.54 9.07 22.07
CA ILE A 121 -24.44 9.61 21.25
C ILE A 121 -25.06 10.15 19.97
N ALA A 122 -24.91 11.46 19.73
CA ALA A 122 -25.48 12.14 18.58
C ALA A 122 -25.01 11.49 17.26
N GLN A 123 -25.94 11.30 16.32
CA GLN A 123 -25.62 10.81 14.98
C GLN A 123 -24.80 11.87 14.25
N VAL A 124 -23.53 11.57 13.98
CA VAL A 124 -22.65 12.42 13.17
C VAL A 124 -22.76 11.96 11.72
N ALA A 125 -23.58 12.67 10.94
CA ALA A 125 -23.43 12.69 9.49
C ALA A 125 -22.41 13.77 9.14
N PRO A 126 -21.55 13.59 8.11
CA PRO A 126 -20.58 14.60 7.71
C PRO A 126 -21.34 15.84 7.22
N LYS A 127 -21.45 16.86 8.08
CA LYS A 127 -21.84 18.22 7.70
C LYS A 127 -20.59 18.94 7.22
N ALA A 128 -20.74 19.96 6.38
CA ALA A 128 -19.64 20.80 5.94
C ALA A 128 -18.86 21.32 7.17
N GLY A 129 -17.72 20.70 7.46
CA GLY A 129 -16.97 20.94 8.68
C GLY A 129 -16.49 22.37 8.75
N THR A 130 -16.58 23.00 9.91
CA THR A 130 -16.06 24.35 10.14
C THR A 130 -14.57 24.39 9.79
N PRO A 131 -14.12 25.26 8.85
CA PRO A 131 -12.71 25.38 8.51
C PRO A 131 -11.87 25.74 9.74
N PRO A 132 -10.59 25.31 9.86
CA PRO A 132 -9.82 25.51 11.08
C PRO A 132 -9.49 26.98 11.36
N GLY A 133 -9.50 27.84 10.33
CA GLY A 133 -9.43 29.29 10.49
C GLY A 133 -10.65 29.90 11.21
N CYS A 134 -11.75 29.15 11.28
CA CYS A 134 -12.98 29.50 11.99
C CYS A 134 -13.17 28.65 13.27
N MET A 135 -12.30 27.68 13.56
CA MET A 135 -12.34 26.93 14.82
C MET A 135 -11.78 27.81 15.94
N ALA A 136 -12.51 27.91 17.06
CA ALA A 136 -12.01 28.61 18.24
C ALA A 136 -10.71 27.96 18.74
N GLY A 137 -9.75 28.78 19.20
CA GLY A 137 -8.48 28.29 19.75
C GLY A 137 -8.69 27.26 20.87
N ASP A 138 -9.72 27.45 21.68
CA ASP A 138 -10.11 26.55 22.76
C ASP A 138 -10.48 25.14 22.27
N THR A 139 -11.08 25.02 21.08
CA THR A 139 -11.39 23.72 20.44
C THR A 139 -10.11 22.98 20.06
N ILE A 140 -9.17 23.69 19.42
CA ILE A 140 -7.87 23.12 19.04
C ILE A 140 -7.10 22.68 20.28
N ASP A 141 -7.09 23.50 21.32
CA ASP A 141 -6.39 23.22 22.58
C ASP A 141 -7.02 22.03 23.35
N ALA A 142 -8.35 21.90 23.33
CA ALA A 142 -9.04 20.75 23.93
C ALA A 142 -8.67 19.42 23.23
N VAL A 143 -8.66 19.41 21.91
CA VAL A 143 -8.29 18.22 21.12
C VAL A 143 -6.80 17.90 21.27
N GLN A 144 -5.93 18.90 21.23
CA GLN A 144 -4.48 18.69 21.40
C GLN A 144 -4.12 18.20 22.81
N ARG A 145 -4.79 18.70 23.87
CA ARG A 145 -4.57 18.21 25.25
C ARG A 145 -5.06 16.78 25.44
N SER A 146 -6.27 16.48 24.96
CA SER A 146 -6.81 15.12 25.04
C SER A 146 -6.02 14.13 24.19
N TRP A 147 -5.51 14.53 23.02
CA TRP A 147 -4.63 13.70 22.19
C TRP A 147 -3.37 13.24 22.92
N ARG A 148 -2.73 14.08 23.75
CA ARG A 148 -1.54 13.69 24.55
C ARG A 148 -1.82 12.54 25.52
N LEU A 149 -3.08 12.36 25.95
CA LEU A 149 -3.48 11.25 26.80
C LEU A 149 -3.75 9.96 26.00
N VAL A 150 -4.07 10.11 24.71
CA VAL A 150 -4.35 9.01 23.76
C VAL A 150 -3.06 8.47 23.15
N GLU A 151 -2.10 9.33 22.85
CA GLU A 151 -0.82 9.01 22.19
C GLU A 151 -0.06 7.80 22.80
N PRO A 152 0.11 7.66 24.13
CA PRO A 152 0.78 6.48 24.70
C PRO A 152 -0.05 5.19 24.61
N LYS A 153 -1.34 5.27 24.24
CA LYS A 153 -2.31 4.16 24.22
C LYS A 153 -2.85 3.87 22.82
N VAL A 154 -2.13 4.27 21.77
CA VAL A 154 -2.59 4.15 20.37
C VAL A 154 -2.97 2.71 19.99
N GLY A 155 -2.22 1.70 20.42
CA GLY A 155 -2.53 0.29 20.13
C GLY A 155 -3.92 -0.12 20.65
N PRO A 156 -4.18 -0.04 21.97
CA PRO A 156 -5.51 -0.30 22.53
C PRO A 156 -6.64 0.54 21.91
N VAL A 157 -6.38 1.82 21.63
CA VAL A 157 -7.35 2.72 20.99
C VAL A 157 -7.68 2.25 19.57
N ALA A 158 -6.67 1.86 18.79
CA ALA A 158 -6.85 1.31 17.46
C ALA A 158 -7.66 0.02 17.48
N THR A 159 -7.40 -0.88 18.45
CA THR A 159 -8.17 -2.11 18.63
C THR A 159 -9.66 -1.83 18.85
N THR A 160 -9.98 -0.92 19.76
CA THR A 160 -11.38 -0.51 20.00
C THR A 160 -11.96 0.18 18.76
N PHE A 161 -11.18 1.01 18.07
CA PHE A 161 -11.61 1.75 16.90
C PHE A 161 -12.05 0.83 15.76
N TYR A 162 -11.21 -0.10 15.31
CA TYR A 162 -11.58 -0.94 14.18
C TYR A 162 -12.70 -1.93 14.52
N ARG A 163 -12.76 -2.42 15.76
CA ARG A 163 -13.86 -3.29 16.22
C ARG A 163 -15.20 -2.55 16.14
N ASN A 164 -15.25 -1.32 16.65
CA ASN A 164 -16.42 -0.46 16.52
C ASN A 164 -16.75 -0.18 15.05
N PHE A 165 -15.75 0.06 14.21
CA PHE A 165 -15.93 0.34 12.79
C PHE A 165 -16.56 -0.85 12.06
N PHE A 166 -16.04 -2.06 12.21
CA PHE A 166 -16.61 -3.25 11.57
C PHE A 166 -17.96 -3.68 12.16
N SER A 167 -18.26 -3.29 13.40
CA SER A 167 -19.61 -3.44 13.96
C SER A 167 -20.61 -2.49 13.28
N LEU A 168 -20.21 -1.27 12.97
CA LEU A 168 -21.05 -0.28 12.26
C LEU A 168 -21.10 -0.51 10.73
N ALA A 169 -20.04 -1.07 10.16
CA ALA A 169 -19.82 -1.27 8.74
C ALA A 169 -19.35 -2.71 8.44
N PRO A 170 -20.15 -3.75 8.73
CA PRO A 170 -19.74 -5.14 8.47
C PRO A 170 -19.42 -5.39 6.99
N GLU A 171 -20.10 -4.69 6.08
CA GLU A 171 -19.84 -4.74 4.64
C GLU A 171 -18.43 -4.29 4.25
N SER A 172 -17.80 -3.42 5.06
CA SER A 172 -16.45 -2.92 4.78
C SER A 172 -15.35 -3.95 4.99
N LYS A 173 -15.63 -5.09 5.65
CA LYS A 173 -14.64 -6.17 5.85
C LYS A 173 -14.06 -6.67 4.52
N VAL A 174 -14.83 -6.62 3.44
CA VAL A 174 -14.39 -6.98 2.07
C VAL A 174 -13.22 -6.12 1.58
N LEU A 175 -13.08 -4.89 2.09
CA LEU A 175 -11.98 -3.97 1.74
C LEU A 175 -10.66 -4.33 2.42
N PHE A 176 -10.67 -5.30 3.35
CA PHE A 176 -9.50 -5.73 4.12
C PHE A 176 -9.23 -7.24 3.95
N PRO A 177 -9.02 -7.73 2.71
CA PRO A 177 -8.70 -9.13 2.48
C PRO A 177 -7.33 -9.50 3.07
N MET A 178 -7.07 -10.80 3.24
CA MET A 178 -5.79 -11.33 3.77
C MET A 178 -4.55 -10.72 3.09
N ALA A 179 -4.60 -10.48 1.77
CA ALA A 179 -3.50 -9.83 1.04
C ALA A 179 -3.15 -8.42 1.58
N VAL A 180 -4.14 -7.65 2.02
CA VAL A 180 -3.95 -6.33 2.63
C VAL A 180 -3.46 -6.47 4.08
N ARG A 181 -4.05 -7.38 4.85
CA ARG A 181 -3.67 -7.61 6.26
C ARG A 181 -2.23 -8.11 6.39
N ASN A 182 -1.81 -9.04 5.52
CA ASN A 182 -0.44 -9.58 5.51
C ASN A 182 0.65 -8.52 5.33
N ARG A 183 0.34 -7.37 4.72
CA ARG A 183 1.28 -6.23 4.61
C ARG A 183 1.59 -5.59 5.97
N TRP A 184 0.67 -5.72 6.93
CA TRP A 184 0.74 -5.10 8.26
C TRP A 184 0.93 -6.12 9.37
N ARG A 185 1.06 -7.41 9.01
CA ARG A 185 1.25 -8.50 9.96
C ARG A 185 2.59 -8.38 10.65
N ASP A 186 2.57 -8.56 11.97
CA ASP A 186 3.78 -8.79 12.73
C ASP A 186 4.20 -10.25 12.54
N TRP A 187 5.26 -10.48 11.77
CA TRP A 187 5.79 -11.82 11.53
C TRP A 187 6.49 -12.42 12.74
N SER A 188 6.62 -11.68 13.85
CA SER A 188 7.18 -12.14 15.12
C SER A 188 6.12 -12.69 16.09
N SER A 189 4.82 -12.49 15.86
CA SER A 189 3.77 -13.10 16.69
C SER A 189 3.59 -14.58 16.36
N LEU A 190 3.53 -15.43 17.39
CA LEU A 190 3.30 -16.88 17.28
C LEU A 190 1.84 -17.24 16.95
N GLU A 191 0.96 -16.24 16.86
CA GLU A 191 -0.46 -16.40 16.53
C GLU A 191 -0.63 -16.31 15.00
N ASP A 192 -1.06 -17.41 14.39
CA ASP A 192 -1.41 -17.43 12.96
C ASP A 192 -2.66 -16.57 12.71
N GLU A 193 -2.62 -15.71 11.69
CA GLU A 193 -3.81 -14.96 11.29
C GLU A 193 -4.87 -15.91 10.73
N VAL A 194 -6.02 -15.97 11.42
CA VAL A 194 -7.21 -16.65 10.92
C VAL A 194 -7.92 -15.73 9.93
N GLU A 195 -8.27 -16.25 8.75
CA GLU A 195 -8.87 -15.46 7.66
C GLU A 195 -10.14 -14.73 8.11
N ASP A 196 -10.98 -15.38 8.92
CA ASP A 196 -12.26 -14.84 9.39
C ASP A 196 -12.20 -14.14 10.77
N ASP A 197 -11.06 -14.18 11.49
CA ASP A 197 -10.94 -13.52 12.80
C ASP A 197 -10.48 -12.06 12.65
N PHE A 198 -11.44 -11.19 12.32
CA PHE A 198 -11.22 -9.75 12.31
C PHE A 198 -11.09 -9.17 13.72
N GLU A 199 -11.66 -9.81 14.74
CA GLU A 199 -11.72 -9.23 16.08
C GLU A 199 -10.36 -9.27 16.77
N ASN A 200 -9.55 -10.29 16.51
CA ASN A 200 -8.22 -10.46 17.12
C ASN A 200 -7.05 -10.36 16.13
N SER A 201 -7.27 -9.81 14.93
CA SER A 201 -6.20 -9.65 13.94
C SER A 201 -5.12 -8.66 14.38
N SER A 202 -3.91 -9.16 14.65
CA SER A 202 -2.73 -8.36 14.98
C SER A 202 -2.36 -7.37 13.85
N ALA A 203 -2.50 -7.78 12.59
CA ALA A 203 -2.30 -6.89 11.44
C ALA A 203 -3.28 -5.71 11.42
N LEU A 204 -4.55 -5.94 11.78
CA LEU A 204 -5.53 -4.85 11.86
C LEU A 204 -5.18 -3.88 13.00
N VAL A 205 -4.69 -4.37 14.15
CA VAL A 205 -4.18 -3.49 15.22
C VAL A 205 -3.07 -2.58 14.69
N VAL A 206 -2.09 -3.13 13.95
CA VAL A 206 -0.97 -2.34 13.38
C VAL A 206 -1.47 -1.35 12.34
N LEU A 207 -2.32 -1.78 11.41
CA LEU A 207 -2.90 -0.91 10.37
C LEU A 207 -3.69 0.25 10.99
N TRP A 208 -4.61 -0.05 11.90
CA TRP A 208 -5.46 0.97 12.52
C TRP A 208 -4.70 1.84 13.50
N SER A 209 -3.60 1.36 14.09
CA SER A 209 -2.67 2.21 14.83
C SER A 209 -2.09 3.32 13.94
N LYS A 210 -1.77 3.02 12.68
CA LYS A 210 -1.33 4.04 11.71
C LYS A 210 -2.43 5.05 11.38
N VAL A 211 -3.68 4.59 11.29
CA VAL A 211 -4.83 5.48 11.10
C VAL A 211 -4.97 6.44 12.28
N VAL A 212 -4.90 5.92 13.52
CA VAL A 212 -4.94 6.74 14.73
C VAL A 212 -3.77 7.73 14.77
N TYR A 213 -2.55 7.32 14.42
CA TYR A 213 -1.42 8.24 14.29
C TYR A 213 -1.62 9.30 13.21
N ALA A 214 -2.23 8.96 12.07
CA ALA A 214 -2.53 9.92 11.01
C ALA A 214 -3.54 10.98 11.49
N VAL A 215 -4.55 10.58 12.27
CA VAL A 215 -5.46 11.52 12.95
C VAL A 215 -4.68 12.41 13.92
N GLY A 216 -3.76 11.85 14.71
CA GLY A 216 -2.87 12.61 15.58
C GLY A 216 -2.02 13.65 14.83
N GLY A 217 -1.46 13.26 13.69
CA GLY A 217 -0.72 14.16 12.80
C GLY A 217 -1.60 15.31 12.29
N ALA A 218 -2.85 15.03 11.93
CA ALA A 218 -3.82 16.05 11.55
C ALA A 218 -4.15 17.01 12.71
N VAL A 219 -4.32 16.49 13.93
CA VAL A 219 -4.52 17.28 15.16
C VAL A 219 -3.33 18.21 15.45
N ALA A 220 -2.11 17.72 15.27
CA ALA A 220 -0.91 18.56 15.38
C ALA A 220 -0.87 19.65 14.28
N GLY A 221 -1.35 19.33 13.09
CA GLY A 221 -1.41 20.22 11.93
C GLY A 221 -2.52 21.28 11.94
N LEU A 222 -3.45 21.27 12.91
CA LEU A 222 -4.61 22.18 12.94
C LEU A 222 -4.23 23.67 12.95
N ARG A 223 -3.03 24.03 13.45
CA ARG A 223 -2.52 25.41 13.42
C ARG A 223 -2.00 25.86 12.05
N ASN A 224 -1.90 24.95 11.08
CA ASN A 224 -1.54 25.25 9.70
C ASN A 224 -2.56 24.63 8.72
N PRO A 225 -3.78 25.20 8.66
CA PRO A 225 -4.88 24.63 7.88
C PRO A 225 -4.58 24.51 6.39
N GLY A 226 -3.87 25.48 5.79
CA GLY A 226 -3.59 25.48 4.36
C GLY A 226 -2.74 24.29 3.91
N LYS A 227 -1.73 23.91 4.69
CA LYS A 227 -0.94 22.70 4.41
C LYS A 227 -1.75 21.43 4.69
N LEU A 228 -2.46 21.39 5.81
CA LEU A 228 -3.25 20.24 6.24
C LEU A 228 -4.36 19.87 5.23
N VAL A 229 -5.12 20.86 4.73
CA VAL A 229 -6.18 20.64 3.73
C VAL A 229 -5.62 19.97 2.48
N ARG A 230 -4.46 20.43 1.97
CA ARG A 230 -3.81 19.81 0.80
C ARG A 230 -3.43 18.35 1.04
N GLU A 231 -2.88 18.05 2.21
CA GLU A 231 -2.50 16.68 2.59
C GLU A 231 -3.73 15.77 2.73
N LEU A 232 -4.83 16.29 3.30
CA LEU A 232 -6.10 15.56 3.45
C LEU A 232 -6.80 15.33 2.11
N HIS A 233 -6.77 16.30 1.19
CA HIS A 233 -7.26 16.10 -0.18
C HIS A 233 -6.45 14.99 -0.88
N ALA A 234 -5.12 15.03 -0.76
CA ALA A 234 -4.25 14.01 -1.32
C ALA A 234 -4.49 12.62 -0.71
N LEU A 235 -4.78 12.57 0.59
CA LEU A 235 -5.19 11.35 1.28
C LEU A 235 -6.51 10.81 0.70
N GLY A 236 -7.53 11.65 0.60
CA GLY A 236 -8.85 11.31 0.06
C GLY A 236 -8.80 10.75 -1.36
N MET A 237 -8.02 11.38 -2.24
CA MET A 237 -7.81 10.89 -3.62
C MET A 237 -7.24 9.48 -3.65
N ARG A 238 -6.30 9.14 -2.76
CA ARG A 238 -5.75 7.77 -2.68
C ARG A 238 -6.75 6.75 -2.15
N HIS A 239 -7.74 7.19 -1.37
CA HIS A 239 -8.75 6.30 -0.80
C HIS A 239 -9.80 5.84 -1.82
N VAL A 240 -9.89 6.46 -3.00
CA VAL A 240 -10.69 5.96 -4.12
C VAL A 240 -10.24 4.57 -4.53
N ALA A 241 -8.93 4.36 -4.68
CA ALA A 241 -8.34 3.06 -5.06
C ALA A 241 -8.57 1.96 -4.01
N TYR A 242 -8.94 2.31 -2.78
CA TYR A 242 -9.27 1.35 -1.72
C TYR A 242 -10.77 1.06 -1.62
N GLY A 243 -11.60 1.63 -2.51
CA GLY A 243 -13.05 1.46 -2.48
C GLY A 243 -13.73 2.20 -1.33
N ALA A 244 -13.09 3.22 -0.75
CA ALA A 244 -13.70 4.02 0.31
C ALA A 244 -14.93 4.78 -0.24
N THR A 245 -15.97 4.89 0.59
CA THR A 245 -17.19 5.66 0.30
C THR A 245 -17.38 6.74 1.36
N GLU A 246 -18.17 7.77 1.05
CA GLU A 246 -18.49 8.84 2.00
C GLU A 246 -19.19 8.31 3.26
N GLU A 247 -20.03 7.28 3.11
CA GLU A 247 -20.70 6.61 4.23
C GLU A 247 -19.72 5.96 5.20
N LEU A 248 -18.62 5.38 4.68
CA LEU A 248 -17.60 4.76 5.53
C LEU A 248 -16.86 5.80 6.39
N TYR A 249 -16.68 7.04 5.90
CA TYR A 249 -16.12 8.11 6.73
C TYR A 249 -17.06 8.47 7.89
N ALA A 250 -18.37 8.57 7.64
CA ALA A 250 -19.34 8.82 8.73
C ALA A 250 -19.27 7.74 9.82
N LYS A 251 -19.23 6.46 9.41
CA LYS A 251 -19.11 5.32 10.32
C LYS A 251 -17.77 5.30 11.05
N ALA A 252 -16.67 5.67 10.38
CA ALA A 252 -15.36 5.80 10.99
C ALA A 252 -15.32 6.92 12.05
N GLY A 253 -15.96 8.06 11.82
CA GLY A 253 -16.06 9.14 12.82
C GLY A 253 -16.73 8.68 14.10
N LYS A 254 -17.88 8.01 13.97
CA LYS A 254 -18.60 7.43 15.10
C LYS A 254 -17.75 6.39 15.84
N ALA A 255 -17.10 5.48 15.11
CA ALA A 255 -16.25 4.46 15.71
C ALA A 255 -15.02 5.04 16.45
N LEU A 256 -14.42 6.10 15.91
CA LEU A 256 -13.30 6.82 16.53
C LEU A 256 -13.75 7.48 17.83
N LEU A 257 -14.86 8.20 17.83
CA LEU A 257 -15.40 8.85 19.02
C LEU A 257 -15.74 7.85 20.12
N MET A 258 -16.32 6.69 19.76
CA MET A 258 -16.55 5.61 20.72
C MET A 258 -15.23 5.07 21.32
N ALA A 259 -14.17 4.94 20.51
CA ALA A 259 -12.87 4.50 20.99
C ALA A 259 -12.21 5.56 21.89
N LEU A 260 -12.26 6.84 21.51
CA LEU A 260 -11.75 7.94 22.32
C LEU A 260 -12.46 7.99 23.67
N GLY A 261 -13.79 7.91 23.70
CA GLY A 261 -14.56 7.90 24.94
C GLY A 261 -14.19 6.74 25.87
N ALA A 262 -13.99 5.54 25.32
CA ALA A 262 -13.59 4.37 26.11
C ALA A 262 -12.20 4.52 26.75
N HIS A 263 -11.24 5.17 26.06
CA HIS A 263 -9.84 5.26 26.50
C HIS A 263 -9.48 6.56 27.24
N LEU A 264 -10.23 7.63 27.03
CA LEU A 264 -10.10 8.90 27.77
C LEU A 264 -10.92 8.88 29.07
N GLY A 265 -12.00 8.09 29.14
CA GLY A 265 -12.82 7.93 30.34
C GLY A 265 -13.33 9.28 30.86
N PRO A 266 -13.08 9.65 32.15
CA PRO A 266 -13.54 10.92 32.71
C PRO A 266 -13.01 12.18 32.00
N HIS A 267 -11.91 12.07 31.25
CA HIS A 267 -11.35 13.19 30.48
C HIS A 267 -12.10 13.44 29.16
N PHE A 268 -13.01 12.56 28.74
CA PHE A 268 -13.87 12.76 27.58
C PHE A 268 -15.14 13.52 27.99
N THR A 269 -14.96 14.79 28.36
CA THR A 269 -16.07 15.67 28.73
C THR A 269 -16.91 16.03 27.49
N PRO A 270 -18.17 16.50 27.65
CA PRO A 270 -19.00 16.92 26.51
C PRO A 270 -18.33 17.98 25.61
N GLU A 271 -17.51 18.86 26.21
CA GLU A 271 -16.73 19.86 25.47
C GLU A 271 -15.61 19.22 24.63
N VAL A 272 -14.92 18.22 25.19
CA VAL A 272 -13.88 17.46 24.48
C VAL A 272 -14.50 16.63 23.36
N GLU A 273 -15.63 15.97 23.61
CA GLU A 273 -16.39 15.23 22.61
C GLU A 273 -16.81 16.15 21.45
N SER A 274 -17.43 17.30 21.74
CA SER A 274 -17.82 18.28 20.73
C SER A 274 -16.61 18.80 19.94
N ALA A 275 -15.48 19.02 20.60
CA ALA A 275 -14.26 19.46 19.93
C ALA A 275 -13.70 18.38 18.97
N TRP A 276 -13.70 17.11 19.39
CA TRP A 276 -13.30 15.99 18.53
C TRP A 276 -14.26 15.79 17.35
N VAL A 277 -15.57 15.97 17.54
CA VAL A 277 -16.56 15.95 16.45
C VAL A 277 -16.20 17.00 15.41
N ASN A 278 -15.99 18.26 15.83
CA ASN A 278 -15.67 19.35 14.91
C ASN A 278 -14.36 19.10 14.14
N VAL A 279 -13.32 18.60 14.83
CA VAL A 279 -12.04 18.28 14.19
C VAL A 279 -12.18 17.11 13.23
N TYR A 280 -12.89 16.05 13.60
CA TYR A 280 -13.12 14.91 12.73
C TYR A 280 -13.94 15.31 11.50
N ASP A 281 -14.98 16.12 11.67
CA ASP A 281 -15.81 16.62 10.57
C ASP A 281 -14.97 17.42 9.58
N PHE A 282 -14.06 18.27 10.05
CA PHE A 282 -13.12 18.97 9.20
C PHE A 282 -12.17 18.02 8.45
N ILE A 283 -11.56 17.06 9.16
CA ILE A 283 -10.63 16.08 8.57
C ILE A 283 -11.32 15.26 7.49
N SER A 284 -12.49 14.70 7.82
CA SER A 284 -13.28 13.85 6.93
C SER A 284 -13.85 14.63 5.76
N SER A 285 -14.38 15.84 5.95
CA SER A 285 -14.86 16.71 4.85
C SER A 285 -13.75 17.00 3.84
N SER A 286 -12.54 17.32 4.32
CA SER A 286 -11.38 17.58 3.45
C SER A 286 -10.97 16.33 2.68
N ALA A 287 -10.97 15.16 3.32
CA ALA A 287 -10.66 13.90 2.66
C ALA A 287 -11.76 13.49 1.65
N ILE A 288 -13.04 13.67 2.00
CA ILE A 288 -14.18 13.41 1.10
C ILE A 288 -14.11 14.32 -0.13
N CYS A 289 -13.75 15.60 0.02
CA CYS A 289 -13.54 16.49 -1.11
C CYS A 289 -12.48 15.93 -2.08
N GLY A 290 -11.34 15.47 -1.56
CA GLY A 290 -10.31 14.78 -2.36
C GLY A 290 -10.85 13.53 -3.08
N LEU A 291 -11.65 12.72 -2.38
CA LEU A 291 -12.28 11.52 -2.93
C LEU A 291 -13.26 11.86 -4.08
N GLN A 292 -14.09 12.88 -3.91
CA GLN A 292 -15.03 13.36 -4.93
C GLN A 292 -14.31 13.89 -6.17
N ILE A 293 -13.23 14.67 -5.98
CA ILE A 293 -12.40 15.16 -7.09
C ILE A 293 -11.86 13.99 -7.91
N ALA A 294 -11.32 12.95 -7.26
CA ALA A 294 -10.78 11.80 -7.96
C ALA A 294 -11.87 10.99 -8.71
N ARG A 295 -13.05 10.80 -8.12
CA ARG A 295 -14.19 10.14 -8.80
C ARG A 295 -14.69 10.92 -10.01
N GLN A 296 -14.83 12.25 -9.88
CA GLN A 296 -15.20 13.11 -10.99
C GLN A 296 -14.18 13.03 -12.14
N GLN A 297 -12.88 12.89 -11.82
CA GLN A 297 -11.85 12.66 -12.82
C GLN A 297 -12.02 11.30 -13.52
N GLU A 298 -12.29 10.22 -12.77
CA GLU A 298 -12.56 8.89 -13.34
C GLU A 298 -13.81 8.87 -14.24
N ASP A 299 -14.91 9.48 -13.78
CA ASP A 299 -16.17 9.57 -14.53
C ASP A 299 -16.03 10.44 -15.79
N ALA A 300 -15.28 11.54 -15.71
CA ALA A 300 -14.98 12.37 -16.87
C ALA A 300 -14.17 11.59 -17.92
N VAL A 301 -13.15 10.83 -17.49
CA VAL A 301 -12.37 9.96 -18.38
C VAL A 301 -13.24 8.87 -19.00
N LYS A 302 -14.11 8.22 -18.21
CA LYS A 302 -15.04 7.21 -18.70
C LYS A 302 -16.01 7.77 -19.73
N THR A 303 -16.60 8.93 -19.46
CA THR A 303 -17.51 9.64 -20.37
C THR A 303 -16.81 10.00 -21.68
N LEU A 304 -15.55 10.46 -21.61
CA LEU A 304 -14.75 10.74 -22.80
C LEU A 304 -14.49 9.47 -23.62
N LEU A 305 -14.11 8.36 -22.99
CA LEU A 305 -13.87 7.08 -23.66
C LEU A 305 -15.14 6.51 -24.33
N GLU A 306 -16.29 6.63 -23.68
CA GLU A 306 -17.59 6.22 -24.23
C GLU A 306 -18.00 7.12 -25.42
N SER A 307 -17.77 8.43 -25.34
CA SER A 307 -18.04 9.36 -26.45
C SER A 307 -17.17 9.09 -27.70
N MET A 308 -15.95 8.57 -27.51
CA MET A 308 -15.07 8.16 -28.60
C MET A 308 -15.50 6.86 -29.28
N HIS A 309 -16.18 5.94 -28.56
CA HIS A 309 -16.68 4.68 -29.12
C HIS A 309 -18.00 4.82 -29.89
N VAL A 310 -18.74 5.92 -29.73
CA VAL A 310 -20.03 6.18 -30.41
C VAL A 310 -19.84 6.95 -31.73
N ALA A 311 -18.66 7.49 -32.01
CA ALA A 311 -18.37 8.19 -33.25
C ALA A 311 -18.26 7.19 -34.43
N ASP A 312 -19.37 6.98 -35.15
CA ASP A 312 -19.40 6.35 -36.47
C ASP A 312 -18.42 7.09 -37.42
N PRO A 313 -17.37 6.42 -37.94
CA PRO A 313 -16.39 7.03 -38.85
C PRO A 313 -17.02 7.61 -40.14
N SER A 314 -18.27 7.24 -40.43
CA SER A 314 -18.94 7.54 -41.70
C SER A 314 -19.76 8.83 -41.68
N LYS A 315 -19.93 9.49 -40.53
CA LYS A 315 -20.83 10.68 -40.39
C LYS A 315 -20.15 12.00 -40.04
N THR A 316 -18.82 12.07 -40.00
CA THR A 316 -18.10 13.33 -39.63
C THR A 316 -17.68 14.17 -40.84
N LEU A 317 -18.18 13.87 -42.04
CA LEU A 317 -18.07 14.77 -43.18
C LEU A 317 -19.43 15.43 -43.40
N LEU A 318 -19.46 16.76 -43.23
CA LEU A 318 -20.57 17.68 -43.47
C LEU A 318 -21.50 17.97 -42.27
N VAL A 319 -21.04 18.74 -41.29
CA VAL A 319 -21.86 19.84 -40.72
C VAL A 319 -20.96 21.03 -40.38
N SER A 320 -21.45 22.20 -40.75
CA SER A 320 -20.84 23.52 -40.83
C SER A 320 -20.16 24.04 -39.56
N ARG A 321 -19.07 24.78 -39.79
CA ARG A 321 -18.28 25.62 -38.86
C ARG A 321 -19.15 26.42 -37.87
N PRO A 322 -19.01 26.23 -36.54
CA PRO A 322 -19.60 27.14 -35.56
C PRO A 322 -18.79 28.44 -35.45
N ARG A 323 -19.56 29.51 -35.28
CA ARG A 323 -19.16 30.91 -35.08
C ARG A 323 -18.53 31.08 -33.70
N ALA A 324 -17.53 31.97 -33.61
CA ALA A 324 -16.72 32.23 -32.43
C ALA A 324 -17.54 32.47 -31.15
N MET A 325 -17.39 31.60 -30.14
CA MET A 325 -17.64 31.86 -28.72
C MET A 325 -16.65 31.05 -27.86
N ASP A 326 -15.99 31.77 -26.96
CA ASP A 326 -15.13 31.43 -25.81
C ASP A 326 -14.00 30.38 -25.93
N ALA A 327 -12.77 30.91 -25.88
CA ALA A 327 -11.50 30.23 -26.09
C ALA A 327 -10.86 29.61 -24.83
N ASP A 328 -11.54 29.56 -23.68
CA ASP A 328 -10.94 29.08 -22.41
C ASP A 328 -11.43 27.69 -21.95
N ALA A 329 -12.32 27.02 -22.69
CA ALA A 329 -12.87 25.70 -22.31
C ALA A 329 -12.36 24.52 -23.16
N VAL A 330 -11.41 24.72 -24.08
CA VAL A 330 -11.00 23.70 -25.09
C VAL A 330 -9.58 23.14 -24.87
N LYS A 331 -8.97 23.34 -23.70
CA LYS A 331 -7.56 22.92 -23.45
C LYS A 331 -7.37 21.84 -22.39
N VAL A 332 -8.34 20.93 -22.23
CA VAL A 332 -8.20 19.71 -21.40
C VAL A 332 -8.37 18.42 -22.24
N THR A 333 -8.63 18.54 -23.55
CA THR A 333 -8.91 17.41 -24.45
C THR A 333 -7.69 16.91 -25.23
N ALA A 334 -6.50 16.89 -24.63
CA ALA A 334 -5.30 16.47 -25.34
C ALA A 334 -4.25 15.77 -24.46
N CYS A 335 -4.55 14.58 -23.94
CA CYS A 335 -3.50 13.58 -23.70
C CYS A 335 -4.01 12.13 -23.55
N ILE A 336 -4.81 11.65 -24.50
CA ILE A 336 -4.66 10.24 -24.89
C ILE A 336 -3.75 10.27 -26.11
N PRO A 337 -2.45 9.92 -26.00
CA PRO A 337 -1.62 9.82 -27.18
C PRO A 337 -2.26 8.81 -28.13
N SER A 338 -2.35 9.17 -29.41
CA SER A 338 -2.82 8.32 -30.52
C SER A 338 -2.05 6.99 -30.70
N LYS A 339 -1.15 6.66 -29.77
CA LYS A 339 -0.35 5.43 -29.70
C LYS A 339 -0.92 4.34 -28.78
N ILE A 340 -2.01 4.54 -28.03
CA ILE A 340 -2.72 3.43 -27.36
C ILE A 340 -3.57 2.65 -28.39
N SER A 341 -2.96 2.28 -29.52
CA SER A 341 -3.69 1.67 -30.64
C SER A 341 -3.66 0.14 -30.63
N GLN A 342 -2.94 -0.50 -29.70
CA GLN A 342 -2.82 -1.96 -29.71
C GLN A 342 -2.87 -2.52 -28.29
N VAL A 343 -4.09 -2.81 -27.82
CA VAL A 343 -4.25 -3.80 -26.75
C VAL A 343 -3.54 -5.08 -27.21
N PRO A 344 -2.66 -5.67 -26.39
CA PRO A 344 -1.91 -6.86 -26.78
C PRO A 344 -2.87 -7.99 -27.17
N SER A 345 -2.57 -8.70 -28.26
CA SER A 345 -3.38 -9.83 -28.69
C SER A 345 -3.30 -10.99 -27.68
N SER A 346 -4.30 -11.87 -27.70
CA SER A 346 -4.32 -13.05 -26.82
C SER A 346 -3.12 -13.98 -27.02
N SER A 347 -2.61 -14.09 -28.25
CA SER A 347 -1.38 -14.85 -28.55
C SER A 347 -0.15 -14.20 -27.92
N THR A 348 0.03 -12.88 -28.09
CA THR A 348 1.11 -12.11 -27.46
C THR A 348 1.09 -12.26 -25.94
N ILE A 349 -0.09 -12.17 -25.30
CA ILE A 349 -0.25 -12.35 -23.86
C ILE A 349 0.20 -13.75 -23.43
N SER A 350 -0.24 -14.79 -24.16
CA SER A 350 0.12 -16.18 -23.83
C SER A 350 1.64 -16.40 -23.95
N THR A 351 2.27 -15.92 -25.02
CA THR A 351 3.71 -16.02 -25.25
C THR A 351 4.52 -15.35 -24.13
N VAL A 352 4.10 -14.17 -23.68
CA VAL A 352 4.75 -13.46 -22.57
C VAL A 352 4.53 -14.19 -21.23
N GLN A 353 3.33 -14.69 -20.95
CA GLN A 353 3.07 -15.44 -19.71
C GLN A 353 3.88 -16.75 -19.64
N GLN A 354 4.01 -17.48 -20.75
CA GLN A 354 4.77 -18.72 -20.82
C GLN A 354 6.28 -18.47 -20.66
N SER A 355 6.82 -17.48 -21.37
CA SER A 355 8.24 -17.12 -21.25
C SER A 355 8.58 -16.53 -19.88
N TRP A 356 7.67 -15.74 -19.28
CA TRP A 356 7.84 -15.24 -17.91
C TRP A 356 7.92 -16.36 -16.87
N ALA A 357 7.16 -17.44 -17.03
CA ALA A 357 7.21 -18.59 -16.13
C ALA A 357 8.62 -19.21 -16.07
N ILE A 358 9.37 -19.20 -17.19
CA ILE A 358 10.75 -19.68 -17.24
C ILE A 358 11.69 -18.68 -16.54
N VAL A 359 11.53 -17.39 -16.85
CA VAL A 359 12.35 -16.33 -16.28
C VAL A 359 12.22 -16.31 -14.76
N LYS A 360 11.01 -16.45 -14.21
CA LYS A 360 10.74 -16.42 -12.77
C LYS A 360 11.52 -17.47 -11.97
N GLU A 361 11.83 -18.64 -12.56
CA GLU A 361 12.60 -19.70 -11.91
C GLU A 361 14.06 -19.31 -11.62
N LEU A 362 14.60 -18.28 -12.31
CA LEU A 362 15.94 -17.76 -12.06
C LEU A 362 16.04 -16.88 -10.81
N GLY A 363 14.90 -16.47 -10.24
CA GLY A 363 14.83 -15.62 -9.06
C GLY A 363 14.82 -14.13 -9.38
N THR A 364 13.85 -13.41 -8.80
CA THR A 364 13.57 -12.00 -9.06
C THR A 364 14.74 -11.07 -8.72
N ALA A 365 15.50 -11.38 -7.67
CA ALA A 365 16.68 -10.61 -7.28
C ALA A 365 17.81 -10.68 -8.31
N GLN A 366 18.04 -11.84 -8.93
CA GLN A 366 19.13 -12.03 -9.89
C GLN A 366 18.80 -11.40 -11.24
N ILE A 367 17.53 -11.50 -11.67
CA ILE A 367 17.00 -10.80 -12.85
C ILE A 367 17.02 -9.29 -12.62
N GLY A 368 16.62 -8.85 -11.42
CA GLY A 368 16.66 -7.44 -11.03
C GLY A 368 18.08 -6.89 -11.08
N GLU A 369 19.06 -7.68 -10.63
CA GLU A 369 20.47 -7.32 -10.74
C GLU A 369 20.92 -7.10 -12.18
N ALA A 370 20.65 -8.06 -13.07
CA ALA A 370 20.97 -7.93 -14.49
C ALA A 370 20.28 -6.70 -15.11
N MET A 371 19.02 -6.45 -14.76
CA MET A 371 18.23 -5.34 -15.31
C MET A 371 18.82 -3.96 -15.00
N TYR A 372 19.17 -3.65 -13.75
CA TYR A 372 19.74 -2.34 -13.45
C TYR A 372 21.15 -2.19 -14.02
N LYS A 373 21.91 -3.28 -14.11
CA LYS A 373 23.25 -3.28 -14.70
C LYS A 373 23.18 -2.88 -16.17
N HIS A 374 22.28 -3.51 -16.94
CA HIS A 374 22.02 -3.13 -18.32
C HIS A 374 21.51 -1.69 -18.43
N LEU A 375 20.55 -1.30 -17.58
CA LEU A 375 20.01 0.06 -17.58
C LEU A 375 21.10 1.13 -17.38
N PHE A 376 22.04 0.90 -16.47
CA PHE A 376 23.12 1.86 -16.17
C PHE A 376 24.22 1.90 -17.23
N VAL A 377 24.31 0.87 -18.07
CA VAL A 377 25.14 0.89 -19.27
C VAL A 377 24.45 1.69 -20.37
N ILE A 378 23.15 1.49 -20.57
CA ILE A 378 22.35 2.18 -21.59
C ILE A 378 22.18 3.67 -21.25
N GLU A 379 21.80 3.98 -20.00
CA GLU A 379 21.52 5.33 -19.53
C GLU A 379 22.21 5.58 -18.17
N PRO A 380 23.48 6.01 -18.20
CA PRO A 380 24.25 6.29 -16.99
C PRO A 380 23.61 7.35 -16.09
N ARG A 381 22.82 8.29 -16.63
CA ARG A 381 22.15 9.32 -15.83
C ARG A 381 21.07 8.74 -14.93
N ALA A 382 20.55 7.54 -15.23
CA ALA A 382 19.57 6.88 -14.37
C ALA A 382 20.11 6.59 -12.96
N LYS A 383 21.43 6.53 -12.78
CA LYS A 383 22.07 6.36 -11.46
C LYS A 383 21.69 7.45 -10.46
N GLU A 384 21.42 8.68 -10.93
CA GLU A 384 21.04 9.82 -10.09
C GLU A 384 19.70 9.62 -9.37
N LEU A 385 18.83 8.76 -9.90
CA LEU A 385 17.54 8.43 -9.31
C LEU A 385 17.64 7.51 -8.09
N PHE A 386 18.82 6.94 -7.83
CA PHE A 386 19.04 5.96 -6.77
C PHE A 386 20.06 6.44 -5.72
N PRO A 387 19.79 7.59 -5.04
CA PRO A 387 20.67 8.07 -3.99
C PRO A 387 20.68 7.08 -2.81
N LEU A 388 21.73 7.16 -1.97
CA LEU A 388 21.91 6.30 -0.79
C LEU A 388 20.67 6.24 0.12
N SER A 389 19.92 7.34 0.24
CA SER A 389 18.69 7.41 1.04
C SER A 389 17.57 6.50 0.55
N VAL A 390 17.52 6.21 -0.76
CA VAL A 390 16.58 5.26 -1.37
C VAL A 390 17.10 3.85 -1.17
N ARG A 391 18.36 3.58 -1.53
CA ARG A 391 18.97 2.24 -1.50
C ARG A 391 18.93 1.61 -0.11
N ARG A 392 19.22 2.40 0.94
CA ARG A 392 19.14 1.97 2.35
C ARG A 392 17.79 1.37 2.76
N ARG A 393 16.69 1.73 2.09
CA ARG A 393 15.36 1.15 2.38
C ARG A 393 15.22 -0.29 1.90
N TYR A 394 16.08 -0.71 0.99
CA TYR A 394 16.07 -2.01 0.34
C TYR A 394 17.30 -2.85 0.68
N SER A 395 18.30 -2.29 1.36
CA SER A 395 19.52 -3.01 1.77
C SER A 395 19.25 -4.12 2.77
N ASP A 396 20.10 -5.14 2.75
CA ASP A 396 20.01 -6.23 3.71
C ASP A 396 20.33 -5.72 5.14
N PRO A 397 19.59 -6.19 6.17
CA PRO A 397 19.81 -5.73 7.54
C PRO A 397 21.24 -5.97 8.03
N GLY A 398 21.91 -4.90 8.47
CA GLY A 398 23.27 -4.95 9.00
C GLY A 398 24.37 -4.80 7.95
N GLU A 399 24.04 -4.77 6.66
CA GLU A 399 24.98 -4.46 5.60
C GLU A 399 25.10 -2.93 5.41
N LYS A 400 26.33 -2.43 5.31
CA LYS A 400 26.57 -1.02 4.97
C LYS A 400 26.44 -0.87 3.45
N GLU A 401 25.58 0.04 3.03
CA GLU A 401 25.51 0.40 1.61
C GLU A 401 26.85 0.92 1.09
N THR A 402 27.19 0.46 -0.10
CA THR A 402 28.39 0.83 -0.84
C THR A 402 28.07 1.92 -1.86
N ASP A 403 29.03 2.77 -2.18
CA ASP A 403 28.88 3.72 -3.28
C ASP A 403 28.94 3.04 -4.65
N ASP A 404 29.48 1.81 -4.72
CA ASP A 404 29.47 1.01 -5.93
C ASP A 404 28.10 0.36 -6.16
N LEU A 405 27.31 0.97 -7.04
CA LEU A 405 25.99 0.49 -7.42
C LEU A 405 25.98 -0.92 -8.04
N GLN A 406 27.11 -1.40 -8.58
CA GLN A 406 27.20 -2.71 -9.24
C GLN A 406 27.17 -3.90 -8.28
N ILE A 407 27.46 -3.65 -7.01
CA ILE A 407 27.51 -4.65 -5.93
C ILE A 407 26.58 -4.29 -4.76
N SER A 408 25.73 -3.26 -4.93
CA SER A 408 24.79 -2.81 -3.90
C SER A 408 23.65 -3.82 -3.71
N SER A 409 23.51 -4.36 -2.50
CA SER A 409 22.38 -5.21 -2.13
C SER A 409 21.06 -4.46 -2.17
N GLY A 410 21.04 -3.18 -1.75
CA GLY A 410 19.87 -2.31 -1.89
C GLY A 410 19.41 -2.13 -3.34
N MET A 411 20.34 -1.99 -4.29
CA MET A 411 19.99 -1.95 -5.72
C MET A 411 19.43 -3.26 -6.23
N ARG A 412 20.07 -4.39 -5.87
CA ARG A 412 19.59 -5.73 -6.22
C ARG A 412 18.16 -5.95 -5.72
N ASN A 413 17.89 -5.64 -4.46
CA ASN A 413 16.59 -5.85 -3.83
C ASN A 413 15.52 -4.89 -4.37
N LEU A 414 15.88 -3.62 -4.61
CA LEU A 414 14.99 -2.64 -5.24
C LEU A 414 14.54 -3.11 -6.61
N PHE A 415 15.47 -3.50 -7.48
CA PHE A 415 15.12 -3.99 -8.82
C PHE A 415 14.47 -5.37 -8.78
N GLY A 416 14.75 -6.20 -7.78
CA GLY A 416 13.96 -7.40 -7.50
C GLY A 416 12.47 -7.07 -7.31
N THR A 417 12.16 -5.99 -6.57
CA THR A 417 10.78 -5.50 -6.41
C THR A 417 10.18 -5.00 -7.72
N VAL A 418 10.99 -4.37 -8.60
CA VAL A 418 10.54 -3.95 -9.94
C VAL A 418 10.18 -5.16 -10.80
N VAL A 419 11.04 -6.20 -10.80
CA VAL A 419 10.80 -7.46 -11.52
C VAL A 419 9.56 -8.19 -10.99
N GLU A 420 9.33 -8.17 -9.67
CA GLU A 420 8.09 -8.67 -9.07
C GLU A 420 6.86 -7.91 -9.56
N ALA A 421 6.93 -6.57 -9.63
CA ALA A 421 5.85 -5.75 -10.15
C ALA A 421 5.57 -6.03 -11.63
N VAL A 422 6.59 -6.24 -12.45
CA VAL A 422 6.44 -6.70 -13.85
C VAL A 422 5.73 -8.06 -13.88
N GLY A 423 6.08 -8.99 -12.99
CA GLY A 423 5.43 -10.30 -12.91
C GLY A 423 3.96 -10.22 -12.53
N LEU A 424 3.59 -9.32 -11.61
CA LEU A 424 2.20 -9.05 -11.27
C LEU A 424 1.44 -8.46 -12.47
N ALA A 425 2.04 -7.51 -13.19
CA ALA A 425 1.44 -6.93 -14.39
C ALA A 425 1.23 -7.98 -15.50
N VAL A 426 2.20 -8.88 -15.72
CA VAL A 426 2.08 -10.00 -16.67
C VAL A 426 0.97 -10.97 -16.28
N ALA A 427 0.80 -11.26 -15.00
CA ALA A 427 -0.32 -12.06 -14.50
C ALA A 427 -1.67 -11.35 -14.69
N GLY A 428 -1.69 -10.02 -14.51
CA GLY A 428 -2.84 -9.16 -14.69
C GLY A 428 -3.30 -8.95 -16.14
N LEU A 429 -2.53 -9.38 -17.15
CA LEU A 429 -2.91 -9.27 -18.57
C LEU A 429 -4.22 -10.00 -18.94
N LYS A 430 -4.74 -10.87 -18.05
CA LYS A 430 -6.07 -11.50 -18.20
C LYS A 430 -7.23 -10.52 -17.97
N ASP A 431 -7.01 -9.45 -17.20
CA ASP A 431 -7.96 -8.37 -16.94
C ASP A 431 -7.30 -7.02 -17.24
N VAL A 432 -7.25 -6.70 -18.54
CA VAL A 432 -6.58 -5.51 -19.06
C VAL A 432 -7.21 -4.23 -18.50
N SER A 433 -8.53 -4.19 -18.27
CA SER A 433 -9.22 -2.99 -17.78
C SER A 433 -8.74 -2.61 -16.38
N THR A 434 -8.70 -3.58 -15.47
CA THR A 434 -8.21 -3.36 -14.10
C THR A 434 -6.71 -3.02 -14.12
N LEU A 435 -5.93 -3.73 -14.93
CA LEU A 435 -4.49 -3.51 -15.06
C LEU A 435 -4.14 -2.10 -15.55
N VAL A 436 -4.86 -1.57 -16.55
CA VAL A 436 -4.65 -0.20 -17.05
C VAL A 436 -4.83 0.83 -15.93
N SER A 437 -5.85 0.67 -15.09
CA SER A 437 -6.10 1.55 -13.95
C SER A 437 -4.96 1.47 -12.93
N GLU A 438 -4.49 0.27 -12.60
CA GLU A 438 -3.38 0.07 -11.67
C GLU A 438 -2.06 0.66 -12.18
N LEU A 439 -1.75 0.49 -13.48
CA LEU A 439 -0.55 1.01 -14.11
C LEU A 439 -0.58 2.54 -14.24
N ASN A 440 -1.73 3.14 -14.52
CA ASN A 440 -1.89 4.60 -14.48
C ASN A 440 -1.69 5.14 -13.05
N ALA A 441 -2.28 4.48 -12.05
CA ALA A 441 -2.09 4.84 -10.64
C ALA A 441 -0.64 4.66 -10.18
N LEU A 442 0.07 3.67 -10.74
CA LEU A 442 1.51 3.51 -10.57
C LEU A 442 2.27 4.68 -11.22
N GLY A 443 1.95 5.05 -12.46
CA GLY A 443 2.51 6.21 -13.17
C GLY A 443 2.36 7.52 -12.41
N MET A 444 1.19 7.80 -11.85
CA MET A 444 0.97 9.00 -11.04
C MET A 444 1.90 9.08 -9.81
N ARG A 445 2.33 7.94 -9.26
CA ARG A 445 3.27 7.90 -8.13
C ARG A 445 4.71 8.19 -8.55
N HIS A 446 5.06 7.98 -9.82
CA HIS A 446 6.41 8.17 -10.35
C HIS A 446 6.85 9.65 -10.39
N ILE A 447 5.91 10.60 -10.32
CA ILE A 447 6.24 12.03 -10.13
C ILE A 447 7.09 12.26 -8.87
N ASN A 448 6.85 11.50 -7.80
CA ASN A 448 7.57 11.64 -6.53
C ASN A 448 9.01 11.15 -6.59
N TYR A 449 9.37 10.44 -7.66
CA TYR A 449 10.72 9.91 -7.91
C TYR A 449 11.45 10.71 -8.99
N ASN A 450 10.88 11.83 -9.45
CA ASN A 450 11.46 12.68 -10.48
C ASN A 450 11.82 11.91 -11.77
N MET A 451 11.04 10.87 -12.05
CA MET A 451 11.20 10.02 -13.24
C MET A 451 10.84 10.81 -14.49
N ARG A 452 11.66 10.66 -15.53
CA ARG A 452 11.42 11.27 -16.84
C ARG A 452 10.92 10.24 -17.83
N GLU A 453 10.14 10.68 -18.81
CA GLU A 453 9.54 9.79 -19.80
C GLU A 453 10.59 9.08 -20.66
N GLU A 454 11.73 9.75 -20.93
CA GLU A 454 12.78 9.19 -21.79
C GLU A 454 13.41 7.92 -21.20
N LEU A 455 13.40 7.79 -19.86
CA LEU A 455 14.00 6.64 -19.16
C LEU A 455 13.21 5.35 -19.37
N PHE A 456 11.95 5.42 -19.76
CA PHE A 456 11.15 4.22 -20.06
C PHE A 456 11.67 3.54 -21.34
N ALA A 457 12.14 4.29 -22.34
CA ALA A 457 12.74 3.66 -23.52
C ALA A 457 13.99 2.84 -23.15
N SER A 458 14.88 3.41 -22.33
CA SER A 458 16.07 2.72 -21.82
C SER A 458 15.72 1.53 -20.92
N GLY A 459 14.64 1.65 -20.14
CA GLY A 459 14.13 0.56 -19.30
C GLY A 459 13.64 -0.64 -20.12
N GLY A 460 12.99 -0.40 -21.26
CA GLY A 460 12.53 -1.45 -22.18
C GLY A 460 13.69 -2.21 -22.82
N GLU A 461 14.70 -1.48 -23.28
CA GLU A 461 15.92 -2.07 -23.81
C GLU A 461 16.66 -2.90 -22.74
N ALA A 462 16.80 -2.37 -21.53
CA ALA A 462 17.40 -3.10 -20.40
C ALA A 462 16.62 -4.38 -20.06
N LEU A 463 15.28 -4.34 -20.09
CA LEU A 463 14.45 -5.52 -19.87
C LEU A 463 14.68 -6.57 -20.96
N LEU A 464 14.73 -6.19 -22.23
CA LEU A 464 14.97 -7.13 -23.33
C LEU A 464 16.36 -7.77 -23.25
N LEU A 465 17.41 -7.02 -22.88
CA LEU A 465 18.74 -7.57 -22.61
C LEU A 465 18.72 -8.56 -21.44
N THR A 466 17.97 -8.25 -20.39
CA THR A 466 17.81 -9.12 -19.22
C THR A 466 17.09 -10.41 -19.58
N LEU A 467 16.03 -10.32 -20.40
CA LEU A 467 15.29 -11.49 -20.90
C LEU A 467 16.18 -12.36 -21.78
N ARG A 468 17.06 -11.77 -22.60
CA ARG A 468 18.06 -12.52 -23.38
C ARG A 468 18.99 -13.30 -22.47
N ASP A 469 19.49 -12.67 -21.42
CA ASP A 469 20.42 -13.33 -20.48
C ASP A 469 19.73 -14.45 -19.70
N GLY A 470 18.44 -14.31 -19.37
CA GLY A 470 17.66 -15.32 -18.65
C GLY A 470 17.09 -16.46 -19.51
N LEU A 471 16.59 -16.16 -20.70
CA LEU A 471 15.96 -17.16 -21.59
C LEU A 471 16.98 -17.84 -22.52
N GLY A 472 18.11 -17.20 -22.82
CA GLY A 472 19.11 -17.70 -23.77
C GLY A 472 18.46 -18.00 -25.13
N GLU A 473 18.71 -19.22 -25.64
CA GLU A 473 18.14 -19.73 -26.91
C GLU A 473 16.60 -19.77 -26.93
N LYS A 474 15.92 -19.71 -25.77
CA LYS A 474 14.45 -19.67 -25.71
C LYS A 474 13.88 -18.29 -26.01
N LEU A 475 14.71 -17.24 -26.10
CA LEU A 475 14.29 -15.93 -26.58
C LEU A 475 14.21 -15.94 -28.11
N THR A 476 13.15 -16.55 -28.65
CA THR A 476 12.86 -16.47 -30.08
C THR A 476 12.51 -15.03 -30.47
N GLU A 477 12.63 -14.68 -31.77
CA GLU A 477 12.20 -13.36 -32.23
C GLU A 477 10.70 -13.11 -31.98
N GLU A 478 9.87 -14.16 -31.99
CA GLU A 478 8.46 -14.06 -31.58
C GLU A 478 8.31 -13.64 -30.11
N VAL A 479 9.03 -14.29 -29.20
CA VAL A 479 9.00 -13.97 -27.76
C VAL A 479 9.51 -12.54 -27.53
N LYS A 480 10.59 -12.15 -28.19
CA LYS A 480 11.17 -10.82 -28.10
C LYS A 480 10.20 -9.73 -28.58
N LEU A 481 9.56 -9.92 -29.73
CA LEU A 481 8.54 -8.99 -30.25
C LEU A 481 7.31 -8.92 -29.33
N ALA A 482 6.89 -10.07 -28.77
CA ALA A 482 5.79 -10.12 -27.82
C ALA A 482 6.11 -9.32 -26.54
N TRP A 483 7.31 -9.47 -25.99
CA TRP A 483 7.76 -8.69 -24.83
C TRP A 483 7.90 -7.21 -25.12
N ALA A 484 8.42 -6.83 -26.29
CA ALA A 484 8.49 -5.43 -26.71
C ALA A 484 7.08 -4.82 -26.77
N SER A 485 6.10 -5.53 -27.36
CA SER A 485 4.71 -5.07 -27.42
C SER A 485 4.07 -4.92 -26.04
N ILE A 486 4.27 -5.88 -25.12
CA ILE A 486 3.78 -5.77 -23.74
C ILE A 486 4.46 -4.62 -22.98
N TYR A 487 5.76 -4.44 -23.17
CA TYR A 487 6.49 -3.35 -22.54
C TYR A 487 5.99 -1.98 -23.02
N ASP A 488 5.78 -1.82 -24.33
CA ASP A 488 5.23 -0.60 -24.92
C ASP A 488 3.84 -0.29 -24.35
N PHE A 489 3.00 -1.32 -24.21
CA PHE A 489 1.69 -1.18 -23.56
C PHE A 489 1.81 -0.74 -22.09
N PHE A 490 2.64 -1.41 -21.28
CA PHE A 490 2.82 -1.06 -19.87
C PHE A 490 3.41 0.34 -19.68
N SER A 491 4.47 0.66 -20.41
CA SER A 491 5.14 1.95 -20.35
C SER A 491 4.20 3.07 -20.80
N ALA A 492 3.37 2.86 -21.83
CA ALA A 492 2.36 3.84 -22.24
C ALA A 492 1.36 4.16 -21.12
N CYS A 493 0.86 3.15 -20.40
CA CYS A 493 -0.03 3.37 -19.26
C CYS A 493 0.66 4.12 -18.11
N ILE A 494 1.90 3.76 -17.78
CA ILE A 494 2.66 4.42 -16.70
C ILE A 494 3.01 5.87 -17.09
N ILE A 495 3.45 6.10 -18.32
CA ILE A 495 3.75 7.44 -18.85
C ILE A 495 2.49 8.30 -18.86
N SER A 496 1.34 7.74 -19.26
CA SER A 496 0.06 8.44 -19.20
C SER A 496 -0.25 8.94 -17.78
N GLY A 497 -0.15 8.06 -16.78
CA GLY A 497 -0.32 8.45 -15.37
C GLY A 497 0.70 9.48 -14.89
N LEU A 498 1.96 9.38 -15.32
CA LEU A 498 3.01 10.34 -14.99
C LEU A 498 2.72 11.74 -15.56
N ARG A 499 2.35 11.82 -16.85
CA ARG A 499 1.96 13.06 -17.53
C ARG A 499 0.80 13.74 -16.82
N PHE A 500 -0.24 12.97 -16.50
CA PHE A 500 -1.39 13.46 -15.75
C PHE A 500 -0.98 14.07 -14.41
N ALA A 501 -0.08 13.42 -13.68
CA ALA A 501 0.42 13.95 -12.41
C ALA A 501 1.24 15.24 -12.60
N HIS A 502 2.09 15.32 -13.62
CA HIS A 502 2.87 16.52 -13.95
C HIS A 502 1.96 17.71 -14.29
N GLU A 503 0.96 17.49 -15.15
CA GLU A 503 -0.01 18.51 -15.55
C GLU A 503 -0.82 19.01 -14.35
N LYS A 504 -1.29 18.08 -13.51
CA LYS A 504 -1.98 18.39 -12.26
C LYS A 504 -1.12 19.24 -11.33
N GLN A 505 0.16 18.91 -11.16
CA GLN A 505 1.08 19.68 -10.33
C GLN A 505 1.31 21.08 -10.89
N LEU A 506 1.45 21.22 -12.20
CA LEU A 506 1.59 22.52 -12.87
C LEU A 506 0.36 23.40 -12.65
N LEU A 507 -0.84 22.86 -12.81
CA LEU A 507 -2.11 23.57 -12.57
C LEU A 507 -2.23 24.01 -11.11
N LEU A 508 -1.89 23.15 -10.16
CA LEU A 508 -1.89 23.50 -8.73
C LEU A 508 -0.92 24.64 -8.43
N ASN A 509 0.27 24.63 -9.02
CA ASN A 509 1.25 25.72 -8.87
C ASN A 509 0.74 27.03 -9.47
N GLN A 510 0.09 26.99 -10.63
CA GLN A 510 -0.50 28.18 -11.27
C GLN A 510 -1.65 28.76 -10.44
N LEU A 511 -2.53 27.93 -9.89
CA LEU A 511 -3.62 28.36 -9.01
C LEU A 511 -3.08 28.98 -7.71
N GLN A 512 -2.03 28.42 -7.13
CA GLN A 512 -1.36 29.00 -5.96
C GLN A 512 -0.77 30.38 -6.28
N LYS A 513 -0.08 30.52 -7.42
CA LYS A 513 0.50 31.79 -7.86
C LYS A 513 -0.56 32.87 -8.09
N ARG A 514 -1.68 32.53 -8.73
CA ARG A 514 -2.81 33.45 -8.91
C ARG A 514 -3.46 33.86 -7.58
N SER A 515 -3.55 32.94 -6.62
CA SER A 515 -4.07 33.25 -5.28
C SER A 515 -3.15 34.18 -4.49
N SER A 516 -1.82 34.05 -4.63
CA SER A 516 -0.85 34.95 -4.00
C SER A 516 -0.84 36.34 -4.65
N GLU A 517 -0.91 36.42 -5.98
CA GLU A 517 -0.96 37.70 -6.70
C GLU A 517 -2.28 38.45 -6.43
N SER A 518 -3.39 37.74 -6.32
CA SER A 518 -4.69 38.32 -5.90
C SER A 518 -4.65 38.90 -4.50
N THR A 519 -3.97 38.24 -3.55
CA THR A 519 -3.87 38.73 -2.16
C THR A 519 -2.89 39.90 -2.01
N GLU A 520 -1.84 39.97 -2.84
CA GLU A 520 -0.95 41.13 -2.94
C GLU A 520 -1.63 42.34 -3.59
N SER A 521 -2.44 42.14 -4.64
CA SER A 521 -3.18 43.21 -5.30
C SER A 521 -4.20 43.87 -4.36
N THR A 522 -4.93 43.08 -3.56
CA THR A 522 -5.86 43.60 -2.54
C THR A 522 -5.13 44.37 -1.43
N ARG A 523 -3.93 43.90 -1.03
CA ARG A 523 -3.11 44.56 0.00
C ARG A 523 -2.53 45.90 -0.47
N CYS A 524 -2.21 46.04 -1.76
CA CYS A 524 -1.80 47.33 -2.34
C CYS A 524 -2.95 48.34 -2.41
N SER A 525 -4.18 47.90 -2.72
CA SER A 525 -5.35 48.79 -2.78
C SER A 525 -5.81 49.36 -1.44
N GLU A 526 -5.52 48.69 -0.32
CA GLU A 526 -5.87 49.17 1.04
C GLU A 526 -4.83 50.16 1.62
N SER A 527 -3.71 50.39 0.92
CA SER A 527 -2.61 51.24 1.42
C SER A 527 -2.56 52.67 0.84
N SER A 528 -3.59 53.12 0.12
CA SER A 528 -3.70 54.54 -0.27
C SER A 528 -4.23 55.38 0.91
N PRO A 529 -3.44 56.33 1.48
CA PRO A 529 -3.94 57.22 2.51
C PRO A 529 -4.94 58.19 1.88
N GLY A 530 -6.11 58.31 2.50
CA GLY A 530 -7.14 59.27 2.11
C GLY A 530 -6.58 60.69 2.10
N ASN A 531 -6.59 61.30 0.91
CA ASN A 531 -6.29 62.71 0.73
C ASN A 531 -7.51 63.50 1.26
N SER A 532 -7.48 63.86 2.54
CA SER A 532 -8.48 64.74 3.14
C SER A 532 -8.18 66.19 2.78
N ALA A 533 -9.18 66.81 2.14
CA ALA A 533 -9.20 68.21 1.77
C ALA A 533 -9.06 69.13 2.99
N SER A 534 -8.12 70.09 2.92
CA SER A 534 -8.19 71.35 3.68
C SER A 534 -8.57 72.46 2.71
N ALA A 535 -9.85 72.83 2.70
CA ALA A 535 -10.32 74.07 2.10
C ALA A 535 -10.10 75.20 3.11
N GLN A 536 -9.19 76.11 2.77
CA GLN A 536 -8.96 77.37 3.49
C GLN A 536 -10.13 78.33 3.24
N SER A 537 -10.60 78.99 4.30
CA SER A 537 -11.46 80.17 4.23
C SER A 537 -10.67 81.40 3.75
N PRO A 538 -11.31 82.38 3.09
CA PRO A 538 -10.63 83.49 2.45
C PRO A 538 -10.37 84.65 3.44
N GLU A 539 -9.19 85.25 3.36
CA GLU A 539 -8.94 86.61 3.81
C GLU A 539 -8.63 87.50 2.58
N VAL A 540 -9.43 88.58 2.50
CA VAL A 540 -9.39 89.77 1.62
C VAL A 540 -9.89 89.62 0.18
#